data_AF-A0AAW4CLW0-F1
#
_entry.id   AF-A0AAW4CLW0-F1
#
_cell.length_a   1.000
_cell.length_b   1.000
_cell.length_c   1.000
_cell.angle_alpha   90.00
_cell.angle_beta   90.00
_cell.angle_gamma   90.00
#
_symmetry.space_group_name_H-M   'P 1'
#
loop_
_entity.id
_entity.type
_entity.pdbx_description
1 polymer ?
#
loop_
_entity_poly.entity_id
_entity_poly.type
_entity_poly.pdbx_seq_one_letter_code
_entity_poly.pdbx_strand_id
1 'polypeptide(L)'
;MDGQEEMTKDPLFLAVTRPALWAGVPIEAGALIIMAGAITLVGSGNPLYGGAAAVALYAMARLIVRHDVNAFRLIFLWGRTKAANRNRVFWGGSSYTPLPLYGIKRKGFGRGVREERAR
;
A
#
# COMPACT_ATOMS: atom_id res chain seq x y z
N MET A 1 -30.22 26.66 17.48
CA MET A 1 -29.75 25.31 17.86
C MET A 1 -29.85 24.48 16.60
N ASP A 2 -28.75 24.38 15.85
CA ASP A 2 -28.74 23.65 14.58
C ASP A 2 -28.79 22.15 14.87
N GLY A 3 -29.88 21.53 14.42
CA GLY A 3 -30.08 20.08 14.46
C GLY A 3 -28.98 19.41 13.66
N GLN A 4 -28.08 18.72 14.37
CA GLN A 4 -27.08 17.86 13.75
C GLN A 4 -27.85 16.72 13.06
N GLU A 5 -27.93 16.74 11.73
CA GLU A 5 -28.44 15.62 10.97
C GLU A 5 -27.62 14.37 11.32
N GLU A 6 -28.28 13.38 11.92
CA GLU A 6 -27.63 12.15 12.31
C GLU A 6 -27.23 11.39 11.04
N MET A 7 -25.91 11.23 10.82
CA MET A 7 -25.40 10.49 9.66
C MET A 7 -26.01 9.08 9.60
N THR A 8 -26.83 8.83 8.57
CA THR A 8 -27.28 7.49 8.21
C THR A 8 -26.07 6.57 8.05
N LYS A 9 -25.96 5.56 8.91
CA LYS A 9 -24.90 4.55 8.87
C LYS A 9 -25.44 3.30 8.20
N ASP A 10 -25.12 3.12 6.93
CA ASP A 10 -25.41 1.87 6.25
C ASP A 10 -24.46 0.76 6.72
N PRO A 11 -24.95 -0.46 6.98
CA PRO A 11 -24.09 -1.59 7.32
C PRO A 11 -23.21 -1.96 6.12
N LEU A 12 -21.91 -1.75 6.24
CA LEU A 12 -20.94 -2.17 5.22
C LEU A 12 -20.55 -3.65 5.43
N PHE A 13 -20.91 -4.50 4.47
CA PHE A 13 -20.50 -5.90 4.46
C PHE A 13 -19.00 -6.05 4.17
N LEU A 14 -18.18 -5.96 5.22
CA LEU A 14 -16.71 -6.04 5.17
C LEU A 14 -16.17 -7.30 4.47
N ALA A 15 -16.91 -8.40 4.46
CA ALA A 15 -16.46 -9.66 3.86
C ALA A 15 -16.20 -9.55 2.35
N VAL A 16 -16.93 -8.68 1.64
CA VAL A 16 -16.84 -8.53 0.18
C VAL A 16 -15.71 -7.57 -0.23
N THR A 17 -15.26 -6.71 0.69
CA THR A 17 -14.28 -5.65 0.40
C THR A 17 -12.95 -5.82 1.11
N ARG A 18 -12.84 -6.76 2.05
CA ARG A 18 -11.57 -7.05 2.74
C ARG A 18 -10.56 -7.69 1.80
N PRO A 19 -9.27 -7.35 1.91
CA PRO A 19 -8.20 -7.98 1.15
C PRO A 19 -8.05 -9.45 1.58
N ALA A 20 -7.37 -10.25 0.77
CA ALA A 20 -7.08 -11.64 1.12
C ALA A 20 -6.18 -11.68 2.37
N LEU A 21 -6.70 -12.27 3.46
CA LEU A 21 -6.01 -12.40 4.73
C LEU A 21 -5.54 -13.85 4.92
N TRP A 22 -4.29 -14.03 5.33
CA TRP A 22 -3.73 -15.31 5.78
C TRP A 22 -3.26 -15.16 7.23
N ALA A 23 -3.67 -16.09 8.10
CA ALA A 23 -3.42 -16.00 9.54
C ALA A 23 -3.80 -14.62 10.18
N GLY A 24 -4.86 -13.98 9.67
CA GLY A 24 -5.33 -12.68 10.16
C GLY A 24 -4.48 -11.47 9.75
N VAL A 25 -3.59 -11.62 8.77
CA VAL A 25 -2.73 -10.57 8.19
C VAL A 25 -2.85 -10.60 6.66
N PRO A 26 -2.82 -9.45 5.94
CA PRO A 26 -2.85 -9.44 4.47
C PRO A 26 -1.70 -10.26 3.87
N ILE A 27 -1.97 -10.98 2.78
CA ILE A 27 -0.97 -11.83 2.12
C ILE A 27 0.28 -11.02 1.74
N GLU A 28 0.13 -9.75 1.37
CA GLU A 28 1.23 -8.84 1.04
C GLU A 28 2.20 -8.66 2.23
N ALA A 29 1.66 -8.52 3.45
CA ALA A 29 2.47 -8.42 4.65
C ALA A 29 3.02 -9.78 5.09
N GLY A 30 2.27 -10.87 4.91
CA GLY A 30 2.75 -12.23 5.14
C GLY A 30 4.00 -12.56 4.31
N ALA A 31 4.00 -12.18 3.04
CA ALA A 31 5.15 -12.34 2.16
C ALA A 31 6.39 -11.58 2.66
N LEU A 32 6.22 -10.34 3.14
CA LEU A 32 7.31 -9.56 3.74
C LEU A 32 7.86 -10.20 5.01
N ILE A 33 6.99 -10.73 5.88
CA ILE A 33 7.39 -11.39 7.13
C ILE A 33 8.23 -12.64 6.83
N ILE A 34 7.75 -13.49 5.90
CA ILE A 34 8.45 -14.71 5.51
C ILE A 34 9.80 -14.37 4.88
N MET A 35 9.83 -13.39 3.97
CA MET A 35 11.06 -12.95 3.32
C MET A 35 12.07 -12.38 4.33
N ALA A 36 11.64 -11.54 5.27
CA ALA A 36 12.50 -11.01 6.31
C ALA A 36 13.03 -12.14 7.21
N GLY A 37 12.18 -13.07 7.65
CA GLY A 37 12.58 -14.23 8.43
C GLY A 37 13.58 -15.12 7.69
N ALA A 38 13.39 -15.34 6.39
CA ALA A 38 14.31 -16.10 5.55
C ALA A 38 15.68 -15.40 5.41
N ILE A 39 15.70 -14.08 5.22
CA ILE A 39 16.96 -13.31 5.17
C ILE A 39 17.69 -13.40 6.50
N THR A 40 16.99 -13.24 7.62
CA THR A 40 17.59 -13.34 8.96
C THR A 40 18.09 -14.76 9.23
N LEU A 41 17.36 -15.79 8.78
CA LEU A 41 17.79 -17.19 8.86
C LEU A 41 19.10 -17.42 8.11
N VAL A 42 19.17 -17.02 6.84
CA VAL A 42 20.37 -17.20 6.02
C VAL A 42 21.54 -16.39 6.57
N GLY A 43 21.31 -15.15 7.01
CA GLY A 43 22.36 -14.27 7.53
C GLY A 43 22.90 -14.70 8.89
N SER A 44 22.07 -15.28 9.76
CA SER A 44 22.49 -15.73 11.09
C SER A 44 22.95 -17.20 11.12
N GLY A 45 22.53 -18.01 10.14
CA GLY A 45 22.75 -19.45 10.13
C GLY A 45 22.02 -20.22 11.24
N ASN A 46 21.18 -19.55 12.03
CA ASN A 46 20.49 -20.15 13.16
C ASN A 46 18.96 -19.92 13.05
N PRO A 47 18.17 -21.02 13.09
CA PRO A 47 16.71 -20.94 12.93
C PRO A 47 16.00 -20.11 13.99
N LEU A 48 16.58 -19.96 15.18
CA LEU A 48 15.97 -19.19 16.26
C LEU A 48 15.88 -17.70 15.91
N TYR A 49 16.91 -17.12 15.29
CA TYR A 49 16.88 -15.70 14.92
C TYR A 49 15.91 -15.44 13.76
N GLY A 50 15.85 -16.34 12.78
CA GLY A 50 14.86 -16.26 11.69
C GLY A 50 13.42 -16.36 12.22
N GLY A 51 13.16 -17.31 13.12
CA GLY A 51 11.86 -17.47 13.77
C GLY A 51 11.48 -16.27 14.64
N ALA A 52 12.40 -15.79 15.48
CA ALA A 52 12.17 -14.62 16.33
C ALA A 52 11.84 -13.36 15.52
N ALA A 53 12.57 -13.12 14.42
CA ALA A 53 12.29 -12.00 13.53
C ALA A 53 10.89 -12.12 12.89
N ALA A 54 10.53 -13.31 12.40
CA ALA A 54 9.22 -13.55 11.80
C ALA A 54 8.07 -13.34 12.81
N VAL A 55 8.21 -13.86 14.03
CA VAL A 55 7.21 -13.70 15.10
C VAL A 55 7.06 -12.24 15.51
N ALA A 56 8.17 -11.52 15.70
CA ALA A 56 8.15 -10.09 16.03
C ALA A 56 7.45 -9.26 14.94
N LEU A 57 7.80 -9.49 13.66
CA LEU A 57 7.16 -8.81 12.53
C LEU A 57 5.68 -9.17 12.41
N TYR A 58 5.31 -10.43 12.65
CA TYR A 58 3.91 -10.87 12.66
C TYR A 58 3.10 -10.19 13.78
N ALA A 59 3.66 -10.08 14.99
CA ALA A 59 3.01 -9.40 16.10
C ALA A 59 2.75 -7.91 15.78
N MET A 60 3.75 -7.21 15.21
CA MET A 60 3.59 -5.84 14.75
C MET A 60 2.52 -5.73 13.65
N ALA A 61 2.54 -6.64 12.67
CA ALA A 61 1.53 -6.66 11.61
C ALA A 61 0.11 -6.88 12.17
N ARG A 62 -0.06 -7.73 13.18
CA ARG A 62 -1.37 -7.94 13.84
C ARG A 62 -1.85 -6.69 14.58
N LEU A 63 -0.96 -5.94 15.22
CA LEU A 63 -1.31 -4.67 15.87
C LEU A 63 -1.81 -3.64 14.86
N ILE A 64 -1.17 -3.55 13.69
CA ILE A 64 -1.57 -2.63 12.61
C ILE A 64 -2.93 -3.04 12.03
N VAL A 65 -3.10 -4.32 11.69
CA VAL A 65 -4.32 -4.86 11.06
C VAL A 65 -5.52 -4.80 11.99
N ARG A 66 -5.30 -4.82 13.31
CA ARG A 66 -6.36 -4.61 14.30
C ARG A 66 -7.01 -3.24 14.16
N HIS A 67 -6.27 -2.23 13.70
CA HIS A 67 -6.79 -0.88 13.51
C HIS A 67 -7.42 -0.68 12.14
N ASP A 68 -6.75 -1.13 11.08
CA ASP A 68 -7.27 -1.11 9.71
C ASP A 68 -6.75 -2.31 8.90
N VAL A 69 -7.69 -3.11 8.38
CA VAL A 69 -7.41 -4.30 7.58
C VAL A 69 -6.71 -3.93 6.25
N ASN A 70 -6.93 -2.72 5.74
CA ASN A 70 -6.35 -2.21 4.50
C ASN A 70 -5.04 -1.43 4.71
N ALA A 71 -4.54 -1.31 5.94
CA ALA A 71 -3.38 -0.47 6.27
C ALA A 71 -2.17 -0.75 5.38
N PHE A 72 -1.82 -2.02 5.14
CA PHE A 72 -0.68 -2.39 4.31
C PHE A 72 -0.83 -1.94 2.85
N ARG A 73 -2.02 -2.12 2.25
CA ARG A 73 -2.30 -1.62 0.90
C ARG A 73 -2.17 -0.10 0.84
N LEU A 74 -2.61 0.59 1.88
CA LEU A 74 -2.50 2.05 1.97
C LEU A 74 -1.04 2.51 2.12
N ILE A 75 -0.23 1.80 2.90
CA ILE A 75 1.22 2.06 3.04
C ILE A 75 1.92 1.87 1.69
N PHE A 76 1.65 0.77 0.98
CA PHE A 76 2.22 0.54 -0.35
C PHE A 76 1.74 1.57 -1.38
N LEU A 77 0.45 1.95 -1.34
CA LEU A 77 -0.09 2.98 -2.21
C LEU A 77 0.55 4.34 -1.93
N TRP A 78 0.71 4.69 -0.65
CA TRP A 78 1.42 5.89 -0.22
C TRP A 78 2.87 5.90 -0.72
N GLY A 79 3.56 4.75 -0.64
CA GLY A 79 4.91 4.57 -1.17
C GLY A 79 4.99 4.85 -2.67
N ARG A 80 4.08 4.28 -3.46
CA ARG A 80 4.07 4.46 -4.92
C ARG A 80 3.68 5.86 -5.38
N THR A 81 2.90 6.58 -4.58
CA THR A 81 2.35 7.89 -4.97
C THR A 81 3.07 9.01 -4.24
N LYS A 82 2.81 9.18 -2.94
CA LYS A 82 3.28 10.31 -2.15
C LYS A 82 4.78 10.23 -1.83
N ALA A 83 5.32 9.05 -1.55
CA ALA A 83 6.74 8.91 -1.22
C ALA A 83 7.66 9.10 -2.44
N ALA A 84 7.19 8.73 -3.63
CA ALA A 84 7.92 8.95 -4.89
C ALA A 84 8.03 10.44 -5.26
N ASN A 85 7.06 11.27 -4.84
CA ASN A 85 7.08 12.71 -5.11
C ASN A 85 7.99 13.45 -4.12
N ARG A 86 9.26 13.61 -4.48
CA ARG A 86 10.25 14.33 -3.65
C ARG A 86 9.94 15.81 -3.45
N ASN A 87 9.28 16.47 -4.39
CA ASN A 87 9.00 17.91 -4.32
C ASN A 87 7.60 18.23 -3.77
N ARG A 88 6.91 17.24 -3.18
CA ARG A 88 5.56 17.42 -2.61
C ARG A 88 5.50 18.49 -1.52
N VAL A 89 6.60 18.73 -0.81
CA VAL A 89 6.69 19.72 0.26
C VAL A 89 6.72 21.13 -0.32
N PHE A 90 7.46 21.32 -1.41
CA PHE A 90 7.53 22.60 -2.12
C PHE A 90 6.20 22.96 -2.78
N TRP A 91 5.55 22.01 -3.44
CA TRP A 91 4.30 22.24 -4.17
C TRP A 91 3.03 22.05 -3.31
N GLY A 92 3.17 21.67 -2.03
CA GLY A 92 2.03 21.47 -1.12
C GLY A 92 1.10 20.30 -1.45
N GLY A 93 1.42 19.46 -2.44
CA GLY A 93 0.50 18.43 -2.93
C GLY A 93 1.15 17.32 -3.75
N SER A 94 0.43 16.20 -3.82
CA SER A 94 0.77 15.04 -4.64
C SER A 94 -0.51 14.44 -5.21
N SER A 95 -1.16 15.20 -6.09
CA SER A 95 -2.40 14.79 -6.74
C SER A 95 -2.09 13.96 -7.98
N TYR A 96 -2.35 12.65 -7.91
CA TYR A 96 -2.36 11.77 -9.08
C TYR A 96 -3.79 11.68 -9.59
N THR A 97 -4.02 12.05 -10.84
CA THR A 97 -5.33 11.82 -11.47
C THR A 97 -5.47 10.34 -11.83
N PRO A 98 -6.64 9.72 -11.56
CA PRO A 98 -6.92 8.34 -11.97
C PRO A 98 -7.17 8.23 -13.49
N LEU A 99 -7.33 9.36 -14.18
CA LEU A 99 -7.46 9.39 -15.63
C LEU A 99 -6.08 9.21 -16.27
N PRO A 100 -5.96 8.43 -17.36
CA PRO A 100 -4.76 8.41 -18.15
C PRO A 100 -4.48 9.84 -18.62
N LEU A 101 -3.39 10.43 -18.12
CA LEU A 101 -2.87 11.67 -18.67
C LEU A 101 -2.37 11.34 -20.08
N TYR A 102 -3.23 11.50 -21.09
CA TYR A 102 -2.77 11.68 -22.45
C TYR A 102 -1.83 12.88 -22.40
N GLY A 103 -0.54 12.59 -22.54
CA GLY A 103 0.52 13.51 -22.17
C GLY A 103 0.25 14.89 -22.77
N ILE A 104 0.17 15.90 -21.90
CA ILE A 104 0.21 17.29 -22.33
C ILE A 104 1.46 17.42 -23.21
N LYS A 105 1.29 17.77 -24.49
CA LYS A 105 2.36 17.93 -25.47
C LYS A 105 3.21 19.17 -25.16
N ARG A 106 3.68 19.33 -23.93
CA ARG A 106 4.61 20.37 -23.53
C ARG A 106 6.02 19.88 -23.84
N LYS A 107 6.75 20.65 -24.65
CA LYS A 107 8.15 20.39 -25.03
C LYS A 107 8.96 20.21 -23.73
N GLY A 108 9.48 18.99 -23.50
CA GLY A 108 10.31 18.65 -22.34
C GLY A 108 9.74 17.63 -21.33
N PHE A 109 8.46 17.21 -21.42
CA PHE A 109 7.85 16.31 -20.43
C PHE A 109 7.20 15.01 -20.97
N GLY A 110 7.24 14.74 -22.28
CA GLY A 110 6.62 13.55 -22.87
C GLY A 110 7.61 12.45 -23.24
N ARG A 111 7.40 11.22 -22.73
CA ARG A 111 7.96 10.01 -23.36
C ARG A 111 7.17 9.77 -24.65
N GLY A 112 7.84 9.90 -25.79
CA GLY A 112 7.25 9.71 -27.11
C GLY A 112 6.85 8.26 -27.33
N VAL A 113 5.55 7.97 -27.24
CA VAL A 113 4.99 6.74 -27.79
C VAL A 113 4.66 7.04 -29.25
N ARG A 114 5.43 6.46 -30.17
CA ARG A 114 5.10 6.45 -31.60
C ARG A 114 3.96 5.46 -31.80
N GLU A 115 2.81 5.96 -32.24
CA GLU A 115 1.74 5.12 -32.75
C GLU A 115 2.11 4.67 -34.17
N GLU A 116 2.72 3.50 -34.28
CA GLU A 116 2.65 2.69 -35.50
C GLU A 116 1.44 1.77 -35.36
N ARG A 117 0.29 2.20 -35.88
CA ARG A 117 -0.75 1.30 -36.38
C ARG A 117 -1.83 2.09 -37.12
N ALA A 118 -1.59 2.25 -38.42
CA ALA A 118 -2.63 2.38 -39.43
C ALA A 118 -2.06 1.83 -40.75
N ARG A 119 -2.14 0.50 -40.89
CA ARG A 119 -2.28 -0.20 -42.17
C ARG A 119 -3.26 -1.34 -41.94
#